data_AF-A0A927YGC0-F1
#
_entry.id   AF-A0A927YGC0-F1
#
_cell.length_a   1.000
_cell.length_b   1.000
_cell.length_c   1.000
_cell.angle_alpha   90.00
_cell.angle_beta   90.00
_cell.angle_gamma   90.00
#
_symmetry.space_group_name_H-M   'P 1'
#
loop_
_entity.id
_entity.type
_entity.pdbx_description
1 polymer ?
#
loop_
_entity_poly.entity_id
_entity_poly.type
_entity_poly.pdbx_seq_one_letter_code
_entity_poly.pdbx_strand_id
1 'polypeptide(L)'
;MKKKLYLIALTSVLLLAAGCGKNEETTERESAQDAVGEMTEEEPTEFEPVDQEMADQETAESETSEPASNEADTSAYDNILSEICSVLESGQDMTETENEYISTGIEEVTLWRETPEERLQSISYCYYDINGDGNDELIIVETDDSDRILDIYSISGGEYVHVAEGWSRNRFFLLDDNTIFNSGSSGAMYTNNELFELSADASELVSVGLYFTYPKDEEMYEAGFYYNGDGVYDVAVSTEITEAEFSAFYDECTSRVVTLDTETLREY
;
A
#
# COMPACT_ATOMS: atom_id res chain seq x y z
N MET A 1 -4.82 -13.35 -44.99
CA MET A 1 -5.56 -12.27 -44.32
C MET A 1 -4.54 -11.25 -43.82
N LYS A 2 -4.74 -9.95 -44.12
CA LYS A 2 -3.73 -8.90 -43.87
C LYS A 2 -3.68 -8.56 -42.38
N LYS A 3 -2.51 -8.71 -41.74
CA LYS A 3 -2.26 -8.26 -40.36
C LYS A 3 -2.40 -6.74 -40.29
N LYS A 4 -3.20 -6.24 -39.35
CA LYS A 4 -3.22 -4.82 -38.98
C LYS A 4 -2.16 -4.62 -37.89
N LEU A 5 -1.13 -3.87 -38.24
CA LEU A 5 -0.11 -3.40 -37.31
C LEU A 5 -0.72 -2.24 -36.53
N TYR A 6 -1.01 -2.43 -35.24
CA TYR A 6 -1.41 -1.33 -34.37
C TYR A 6 -0.13 -0.69 -33.83
N LEU A 7 0.22 0.45 -34.41
CA LEU A 7 1.22 1.36 -33.89
C LEU A 7 0.54 2.17 -32.78
N ILE A 8 0.88 1.91 -31.52
CA ILE A 8 0.39 2.73 -30.39
C ILE A 8 1.10 4.07 -30.49
N ALA A 9 0.38 5.08 -30.98
CA ALA A 9 0.83 6.45 -31.00
C ALA A 9 0.60 7.06 -29.61
N LEU A 10 1.67 7.39 -28.90
CA LEU A 10 1.66 8.22 -27.71
C LEU A 10 1.03 9.58 -28.10
N THR A 11 -0.23 9.80 -27.75
CA THR A 11 -0.94 11.04 -28.05
C THR A 11 -0.95 11.91 -26.81
N SER A 12 0.03 12.82 -26.75
CA SER A 12 0.02 13.96 -25.85
C SER A 12 -1.16 14.87 -26.19
N VAL A 13 -2.17 14.86 -25.33
CA VAL A 13 -3.30 15.80 -25.42
C VAL A 13 -2.85 17.13 -24.83
N LEU A 14 -2.45 18.07 -25.70
CA LEU A 14 -2.29 19.48 -25.34
C LEU A 14 -3.69 20.13 -25.32
N LEU A 15 -4.21 20.41 -24.13
CA LEU A 15 -5.42 21.21 -23.95
C LEU A 15 -5.05 22.70 -23.97
N LEU A 16 -5.35 23.37 -25.08
CA LEU A 16 -5.32 24.83 -25.18
C LEU A 16 -6.65 25.40 -24.67
N ALA A 17 -6.63 26.12 -23.55
CA ALA A 17 -7.75 26.96 -23.13
C ALA A 17 -7.30 28.42 -23.01
N ALA A 18 -7.65 29.20 -24.02
CA ALA A 18 -7.62 30.65 -23.97
C ALA A 18 -8.74 31.17 -23.05
N GLY A 19 -8.41 32.03 -22.08
CA GLY A 19 -9.39 32.70 -21.22
C GLY A 19 -8.89 34.05 -20.70
N CYS A 20 -9.12 35.11 -21.48
CA CYS A 20 -9.00 36.50 -21.02
C CYS A 20 -10.11 36.85 -20.00
N GLY A 21 -9.76 37.50 -18.90
CA GLY A 21 -10.73 38.20 -18.04
C GLY A 21 -10.05 38.94 -16.89
N LYS A 22 -10.12 40.26 -16.91
CA LYS A 22 -9.41 41.22 -16.04
C LYS A 22 -10.40 41.95 -15.12
N ASN A 23 -9.86 42.47 -14.00
CA ASN A 23 -10.34 43.52 -13.07
C ASN A 23 -10.73 42.97 -11.68
N GLU A 24 -9.98 43.29 -10.60
CA GLU A 24 -10.00 44.55 -9.80
C GLU A 24 -11.39 44.79 -9.18
N GLU A 25 -11.62 45.07 -7.89
CA GLU A 25 -10.78 45.58 -6.80
C GLU A 25 -11.61 45.51 -5.48
N THR A 26 -10.91 45.52 -4.33
CA THR A 26 -11.26 46.21 -3.07
C THR A 26 -12.40 45.68 -2.18
N THR A 27 -12.06 45.31 -0.93
CA THR A 27 -12.43 46.08 0.29
C THR A 27 -11.77 45.47 1.53
N GLU A 28 -10.89 46.26 2.16
CA GLU A 28 -10.42 46.10 3.53
C GLU A 28 -11.56 46.28 4.55
N ARG A 29 -11.53 45.52 5.65
CA ARG A 29 -11.93 46.05 6.96
C ARG A 29 -11.31 45.29 8.13
N GLU A 30 -10.63 46.05 8.97
CA GLU A 30 -9.99 45.67 10.23
C GLU A 30 -10.98 45.27 11.35
N SER A 31 -10.47 44.37 12.21
CA SER A 31 -10.55 44.27 13.68
C SER A 31 -11.88 44.50 14.44
N ALA A 32 -12.22 43.52 15.30
CA ALA A 32 -12.57 43.78 16.70
C ALA A 32 -12.35 42.52 17.56
N GLN A 33 -11.75 42.75 18.72
CA GLN A 33 -11.33 41.81 19.77
C GLN A 33 -12.42 41.55 20.83
N ASP A 34 -12.18 40.48 21.59
CA ASP A 34 -12.52 40.21 23.00
C ASP A 34 -13.94 39.79 23.41
N ALA A 35 -14.02 38.54 23.90
CA ALA A 35 -14.65 38.23 25.19
C ALA A 35 -13.98 36.98 25.81
N VAL A 36 -13.16 37.22 26.83
CA VAL A 36 -12.58 36.22 27.74
C VAL A 36 -13.64 35.82 28.78
N GLY A 37 -13.81 34.52 29.00
CA GLY A 37 -14.60 33.93 30.08
C GLY A 37 -13.70 33.04 30.94
N GLU A 38 -13.81 33.25 32.24
CA GLU A 38 -12.89 32.89 33.33
C GLU A 38 -12.87 31.41 33.73
N MET A 39 -11.73 31.01 34.29
CA MET A 39 -11.32 29.68 34.75
C MET A 39 -11.96 29.30 36.09
N THR A 40 -12.15 28.00 36.32
CA THR A 40 -12.08 27.40 37.67
C THR A 40 -11.32 26.08 37.60
N GLU A 41 -10.19 26.04 38.29
CA GLU A 41 -9.32 24.90 38.57
C GLU A 41 -9.99 23.96 39.59
N GLU A 42 -9.84 22.64 39.45
CA GLU A 42 -9.64 21.70 40.57
C GLU A 42 -8.78 20.50 40.12
N GLU A 43 -7.76 20.18 40.93
CA GLU A 43 -6.83 19.04 40.90
C GLU A 43 -6.55 18.69 42.39
N PRO A 44 -5.94 17.55 42.74
CA PRO A 44 -6.26 16.15 42.42
C PRO A 44 -6.41 15.34 43.73
N THR A 45 -6.81 14.07 43.69
CA THR A 45 -6.73 13.18 44.88
C THR A 45 -6.03 11.86 44.61
N GLU A 46 -4.88 11.75 45.28
CA GLU A 46 -3.96 10.64 45.55
C GLU A 46 -4.63 9.48 46.32
N PHE A 47 -4.27 8.24 45.99
CA PHE A 47 -4.51 7.06 46.83
C PHE A 47 -3.29 6.13 46.83
N GLU A 48 -2.74 5.90 48.02
CA GLU A 48 -1.67 4.97 48.38
C GLU A 48 -2.25 3.62 48.92
N PRO A 49 -1.42 2.56 49.08
CA PRO A 49 -1.80 1.17 48.84
C PRO A 49 -2.20 0.39 50.10
N VAL A 50 -2.79 -0.81 49.90
CA VAL A 50 -3.03 -1.80 50.98
C VAL A 50 -2.54 -3.18 50.53
N ASP A 51 -1.48 -3.66 51.17
CA ASP A 51 -1.07 -5.07 51.19
C ASP A 51 -2.04 -5.88 52.06
N GLN A 52 -2.46 -7.08 51.63
CA GLN A 52 -2.67 -8.23 52.54
C GLN A 52 -2.43 -9.60 51.84
N GLU A 53 -1.86 -10.48 52.66
CA GLU A 53 -1.31 -11.83 52.46
C GLU A 53 -2.21 -12.91 51.82
N MET A 54 -1.49 -13.93 51.36
CA MET A 54 -1.95 -15.20 50.78
C MET A 54 -2.71 -16.11 51.76
N ALA A 55 -3.63 -16.91 51.23
CA ALA A 55 -4.05 -18.18 51.81
C ALA A 55 -4.22 -19.23 50.70
N ASP A 56 -3.54 -20.37 50.86
CA ASP A 56 -3.62 -21.57 50.03
C ASP A 56 -5.04 -22.15 49.95
N GLN A 57 -5.45 -22.59 48.76
CA GLN A 57 -6.41 -23.69 48.61
C GLN A 57 -6.27 -24.43 47.27
N GLU A 58 -5.61 -25.58 47.35
CA GLU A 58 -5.90 -26.89 46.74
C GLU A 58 -6.72 -26.97 45.43
N THR A 59 -5.99 -27.32 44.36
CA THR A 59 -6.33 -28.11 43.16
C THR A 59 -7.79 -28.53 42.92
N ALA A 60 -8.34 -28.05 41.81
CA ALA A 60 -9.30 -28.79 40.98
C ALA A 60 -8.79 -28.80 39.54
N GLU A 61 -8.55 -30.00 39.00
CA GLU A 61 -8.22 -30.25 37.60
C GLU A 61 -9.37 -29.72 36.72
N SER A 62 -9.09 -28.70 35.92
CA SER A 62 -9.93 -28.30 34.80
C SER A 62 -9.21 -28.75 33.54
N GLU A 63 -9.82 -29.67 32.81
CA GLU A 63 -9.40 -30.06 31.47
C GLU A 63 -9.32 -28.80 30.61
N THR A 64 -8.10 -28.36 30.31
CA THR A 64 -7.83 -27.33 29.32
C THR A 64 -8.08 -27.98 27.97
N SER A 65 -9.26 -27.78 27.40
CA SER A 65 -9.44 -27.98 25.97
C SER A 65 -8.53 -26.97 25.26
N GLU A 66 -7.50 -27.46 24.57
CA GLU A 66 -6.74 -26.68 23.60
C GLU A 66 -7.75 -25.98 22.66
N PRO A 67 -7.62 -24.67 22.40
CA PRO A 67 -8.40 -24.07 21.34
C PRO A 67 -7.99 -24.78 20.05
N ALA A 68 -8.98 -25.28 19.30
CA ALA A 68 -8.74 -25.79 17.96
C ALA A 68 -8.07 -24.66 17.16
N SER A 69 -6.87 -24.91 16.65
CA SER A 69 -6.25 -24.07 15.64
C SER A 69 -7.16 -24.11 14.42
N ASN A 70 -7.95 -23.07 14.22
CA ASN A 70 -8.53 -22.78 12.93
C ASN A 70 -7.34 -22.29 12.08
N GLU A 71 -6.56 -23.22 11.50
CA GLU A 71 -5.67 -22.83 10.42
C GLU A 71 -6.56 -22.24 9.33
N ALA A 72 -6.29 -20.99 8.94
CA ALA A 72 -7.01 -20.35 7.84
C ALA A 72 -6.90 -21.24 6.59
N ASP A 73 -8.01 -21.45 5.89
CA ASP A 73 -8.03 -22.27 4.68
C ASP A 73 -7.41 -21.48 3.52
N THR A 74 -6.09 -21.61 3.38
CA THR A 74 -5.30 -20.94 2.34
C THR A 74 -5.30 -21.70 1.00
N SER A 75 -6.02 -22.82 0.89
CA SER A 75 -6.03 -23.65 -0.32
C SER A 75 -6.59 -22.93 -1.56
N ALA A 76 -7.33 -21.83 -1.36
CA ALA A 76 -7.75 -20.94 -2.44
C ALA A 76 -6.57 -20.32 -3.21
N TYR A 77 -5.40 -20.21 -2.58
CA TYR A 77 -4.19 -19.64 -3.15
C TYR A 77 -3.32 -20.63 -3.94
N ASP A 78 -3.64 -21.93 -3.88
CA ASP A 78 -2.75 -22.96 -4.41
C ASP A 78 -2.53 -22.84 -5.94
N ASN A 79 -3.59 -22.46 -6.66
CA ASN A 79 -3.50 -22.27 -8.11
C ASN A 79 -2.66 -21.04 -8.48
N ILE A 80 -2.71 -19.97 -7.66
CA ILE A 80 -1.92 -18.75 -7.85
C ILE A 80 -0.44 -19.11 -7.74
N LEU A 81 -0.04 -19.73 -6.62
CA LEU A 81 1.34 -20.13 -6.38
C LEU A 81 1.86 -21.10 -7.44
N SER A 82 1.06 -22.11 -7.81
CA SER A 82 1.40 -23.06 -8.87
C SER A 82 1.68 -22.40 -10.21
N GLU A 83 0.84 -21.43 -10.62
CA GLU A 83 0.99 -20.74 -11.90
C GLU A 83 2.23 -19.83 -11.90
N ILE A 84 2.43 -19.08 -10.82
CA ILE A 84 3.63 -18.24 -10.63
C ILE A 84 4.88 -19.11 -10.71
N CYS A 85 4.97 -20.21 -9.97
CA CYS A 85 6.09 -21.15 -10.03
C CYS A 85 6.33 -21.65 -11.46
N SER A 86 5.28 -22.10 -12.16
CA SER A 86 5.39 -22.58 -13.54
C SER A 86 5.96 -21.52 -14.49
N VAL A 87 5.58 -20.26 -14.34
CA VAL A 87 6.11 -19.15 -15.16
C VAL A 87 7.57 -18.85 -14.83
N LEU A 88 7.93 -18.81 -13.55
CA LEU A 88 9.30 -18.61 -13.10
C LEU A 88 10.23 -19.77 -13.48
N GLU A 89 9.71 -20.99 -13.60
CA GLU A 89 10.48 -22.13 -14.10
C GLU A 89 10.68 -22.06 -15.62
N SER A 90 9.59 -21.86 -16.35
CA SER A 90 9.57 -21.99 -17.81
C SER A 90 10.25 -20.84 -18.54
N GLY A 91 10.16 -19.62 -18.00
CA GLY A 91 10.63 -18.42 -18.72
C GLY A 91 9.83 -18.14 -19.98
N GLN A 92 8.56 -18.54 -19.96
CA GLN A 92 7.67 -18.38 -21.09
C GLN A 92 7.60 -16.92 -21.53
N ASP A 93 7.52 -16.75 -22.86
CA ASP A 93 7.11 -15.48 -23.44
C ASP A 93 5.65 -15.24 -23.06
N MET A 94 5.47 -14.36 -22.07
CA MET A 94 4.18 -14.01 -21.48
C MET A 94 3.23 -13.36 -22.48
N THR A 95 3.72 -12.95 -23.66
CA THR A 95 2.89 -12.36 -24.72
C THR A 95 2.05 -13.37 -25.51
N GLU A 96 2.33 -14.68 -25.36
CA GLU A 96 1.68 -15.74 -26.13
C GLU A 96 0.76 -16.66 -25.30
N THR A 97 0.71 -16.48 -23.97
CA THR A 97 -0.06 -17.34 -23.05
C THR A 97 -1.04 -16.49 -22.25
N GLU A 98 -2.32 -16.88 -22.20
CA GLU A 98 -3.27 -16.28 -21.25
C GLU A 98 -2.99 -16.89 -19.87
N ASN A 99 -2.22 -16.17 -19.05
CA ASN A 99 -2.03 -16.50 -17.64
C ASN A 99 -2.95 -15.61 -16.80
N GLU A 100 -3.62 -16.19 -15.81
CA GLU A 100 -4.67 -15.54 -15.03
C GLU A 100 -4.07 -14.72 -13.87
N TYR A 101 -2.96 -15.20 -13.29
CA TYR A 101 -2.42 -14.69 -12.01
C TYR A 101 -1.11 -13.92 -12.14
N ILE A 102 -0.64 -13.69 -13.36
CA ILE A 102 0.70 -13.13 -13.58
C ILE A 102 0.60 -11.62 -13.72
N SER A 103 1.11 -10.94 -12.70
CA SER A 103 1.16 -9.49 -12.60
C SER A 103 2.33 -8.88 -13.37
N THR A 104 2.26 -7.56 -13.56
CA THR A 104 3.34 -6.78 -14.20
C THR A 104 4.67 -6.97 -13.49
N GLY A 105 4.65 -7.05 -12.15
CA GLY A 105 5.85 -7.25 -11.34
C GLY A 105 6.51 -8.59 -11.59
N ILE A 106 5.73 -9.67 -11.63
CA ILE A 106 6.22 -11.00 -11.93
C ILE A 106 6.78 -11.05 -13.37
N GLU A 107 6.12 -10.42 -14.34
CA GLU A 107 6.66 -10.30 -15.70
C GLU A 107 8.01 -9.59 -15.71
N GLU A 108 8.16 -8.45 -15.02
CA GLU A 108 9.45 -7.76 -14.91
C GLU A 108 10.54 -8.69 -14.36
N VAL A 109 10.26 -9.48 -13.32
CA VAL A 109 11.20 -10.47 -12.78
C VAL A 109 11.64 -11.45 -13.87
N THR A 110 10.71 -11.94 -14.69
CA THR A 110 11.03 -12.86 -15.80
C THR A 110 11.87 -12.23 -16.91
N LEU A 111 11.69 -10.94 -17.17
CA LEU A 111 12.42 -10.22 -18.21
C LEU A 111 13.86 -9.89 -17.79
N TRP A 112 14.08 -9.62 -16.51
CA TRP A 112 15.37 -9.15 -16.01
C TRP A 112 16.29 -10.26 -15.48
N ARG A 113 15.78 -11.48 -15.30
CA ARG A 113 16.55 -12.62 -14.79
C ARG A 113 16.61 -13.74 -15.82
N GLU A 114 17.81 -14.20 -16.12
CA GLU A 114 18.08 -15.06 -17.28
C GLU A 114 17.71 -16.53 -17.02
N THR A 115 17.91 -17.00 -15.79
CA THR A 115 17.75 -18.42 -15.45
C THR A 115 16.53 -18.67 -14.57
N PRO A 116 15.93 -19.87 -14.63
CA PRO A 116 14.87 -20.27 -13.71
C PRO A 116 15.28 -20.16 -12.23
N GLU A 117 16.51 -20.54 -11.92
CA GLU A 117 17.04 -20.49 -10.55
C GLU A 117 17.10 -19.05 -10.02
N GLU A 118 17.57 -18.09 -10.82
CA GLU A 118 17.59 -16.67 -10.42
C GLU A 118 16.17 -16.13 -10.19
N ARG A 119 15.21 -16.50 -11.04
CA ARG A 119 13.81 -16.07 -10.93
C ARG A 119 13.13 -16.62 -9.68
N LEU A 120 13.28 -17.93 -9.44
CA LEU A 120 12.72 -18.59 -8.26
C LEU A 120 13.37 -18.13 -6.95
N GLN A 121 14.65 -17.74 -6.96
CA GLN A 121 15.32 -17.21 -5.77
C GLN A 121 14.92 -15.77 -5.45
N SER A 122 14.52 -14.99 -6.46
CA SER A 122 14.16 -13.59 -6.29
C SER A 122 12.72 -13.36 -5.81
N ILE A 123 11.87 -14.37 -5.86
CA ILE A 123 10.49 -14.27 -5.39
C ILE A 123 10.26 -15.24 -4.24
N SER A 124 9.61 -14.77 -3.20
CA SER A 124 9.11 -15.57 -2.08
C SER A 124 7.68 -15.16 -1.76
N TYR A 125 7.01 -15.91 -0.90
CA TYR A 125 5.66 -15.59 -0.47
C TYR A 125 5.52 -15.71 1.05
N CYS A 126 4.48 -15.12 1.60
CA CYS A 126 4.05 -15.39 2.96
C CYS A 126 2.53 -15.29 3.09
N TYR A 127 2.02 -15.82 4.20
CA TYR A 127 0.66 -15.64 4.67
C TYR A 127 0.69 -14.65 5.83
N TYR A 128 -0.10 -13.59 5.75
CA TYR A 128 -0.13 -12.55 6.76
C TYR A 128 -1.52 -11.91 6.86
N ASP A 129 -2.13 -11.93 8.03
CA ASP A 129 -3.38 -11.22 8.35
C ASP A 129 -3.14 -9.69 8.41
N ILE A 130 -3.36 -9.02 7.28
CA ILE A 130 -3.13 -7.58 7.12
C ILE A 130 -4.21 -6.80 7.86
N ASN A 131 -5.49 -7.13 7.65
CA ASN A 131 -6.62 -6.36 8.19
C ASN A 131 -7.02 -6.77 9.63
N GLY A 132 -6.42 -7.82 10.18
CA GLY A 132 -6.70 -8.31 11.54
C GLY A 132 -8.02 -9.07 11.66
N ASP A 133 -8.55 -9.62 10.57
CA ASP A 133 -9.83 -10.35 10.56
C ASP A 133 -9.70 -11.84 10.91
N GLY A 134 -8.46 -12.34 11.03
CA GLY A 134 -8.12 -13.72 11.36
C GLY A 134 -7.99 -14.64 10.15
N ASN A 135 -8.11 -14.14 8.93
CA ASN A 135 -7.74 -14.84 7.70
C ASN A 135 -6.46 -14.22 7.14
N ASP A 136 -5.50 -15.05 6.76
CA ASP A 136 -4.25 -14.55 6.20
C ASP A 136 -4.41 -14.20 4.72
N GLU A 137 -3.87 -13.04 4.31
CA GLU A 137 -3.63 -12.72 2.91
C GLU A 137 -2.37 -13.40 2.38
N LEU A 138 -2.40 -13.78 1.10
CA LEU A 138 -1.20 -14.17 0.37
C LEU A 138 -0.46 -12.92 -0.12
N ILE A 139 0.81 -12.78 0.27
CA ILE A 139 1.70 -11.72 -0.20
C ILE A 139 2.83 -12.35 -1.02
N ILE A 140 3.02 -11.88 -2.25
CA ILE A 140 4.15 -12.24 -3.11
C ILE A 140 5.20 -11.13 -3.04
N VAL A 141 6.44 -11.49 -2.76
CA VAL A 141 7.53 -10.56 -2.42
C VAL A 141 8.72 -10.77 -3.34
N GLU A 142 9.30 -9.68 -3.84
CA GLU A 142 10.63 -9.68 -4.47
C GLU A 142 11.71 -9.47 -3.41
N THR A 143 12.46 -10.53 -3.09
CA THR A 143 13.33 -10.61 -1.90
C THR A 143 14.67 -9.87 -2.05
N ASP A 144 15.10 -9.59 -3.28
CA ASP A 144 16.34 -8.86 -3.55
C ASP A 144 16.14 -7.34 -3.74
N ASP A 145 14.89 -6.85 -3.66
CA ASP A 145 14.52 -5.43 -3.74
C ASP A 145 13.80 -4.94 -2.47
N SER A 146 14.44 -5.11 -1.31
CA SER A 146 13.93 -4.62 0.00
C SER A 146 12.52 -5.11 0.35
N ASP A 147 12.24 -6.38 0.05
CA ASP A 147 10.94 -7.01 0.26
C ASP A 147 9.78 -6.26 -0.41
N ARG A 148 10.00 -5.76 -1.63
CA ARG A 148 8.95 -5.13 -2.43
C ARG A 148 7.84 -6.14 -2.68
N ILE A 149 6.60 -5.76 -2.37
CA ILE A 149 5.41 -6.55 -2.66
C ILE A 149 5.14 -6.47 -4.16
N LEU A 150 5.05 -7.65 -4.80
CA LEU A 150 4.66 -7.82 -6.20
C LEU A 150 3.15 -8.06 -6.33
N ASP A 151 2.55 -8.80 -5.40
CA ASP A 151 1.11 -9.05 -5.40
C ASP A 151 0.57 -9.23 -3.98
N ILE A 152 -0.68 -8.83 -3.79
CA ILE A 152 -1.48 -9.13 -2.60
C ILE A 152 -2.76 -9.81 -3.07
N TYR A 153 -3.07 -10.96 -2.50
CA TYR A 153 -4.33 -11.65 -2.69
C TYR A 153 -5.01 -11.92 -1.34
N SER A 154 -6.30 -11.68 -1.27
CA SER A 154 -7.14 -11.98 -0.10
C SER A 154 -8.17 -13.06 -0.43
N ILE A 155 -8.95 -13.48 0.57
CA ILE A 155 -10.14 -14.30 0.38
C ILE A 155 -11.36 -13.49 0.81
N SER A 156 -12.28 -13.24 -0.13
CA SER A 156 -13.55 -12.59 0.16
C SER A 156 -14.70 -13.44 -0.37
N GLY A 157 -15.66 -13.76 0.50
CA GLY A 157 -16.78 -14.62 0.12
C GLY A 157 -16.41 -16.07 -0.23
N GLY A 158 -15.21 -16.53 0.13
CA GLY A 158 -14.69 -17.88 -0.16
C GLY A 158 -14.03 -18.03 -1.53
N GLU A 159 -13.86 -16.94 -2.27
CA GLU A 159 -13.07 -16.87 -3.50
C GLU A 159 -11.87 -15.95 -3.28
N TYR A 160 -10.78 -16.19 -4.00
CA TYR A 160 -9.63 -15.29 -3.95
C TYR A 160 -9.99 -13.94 -4.59
N VAL A 161 -9.38 -12.86 -4.10
CA VAL A 161 -9.46 -11.52 -4.69
C VAL A 161 -8.04 -11.00 -4.91
N HIS A 162 -7.74 -10.51 -6.11
CA HIS A 162 -6.48 -9.79 -6.36
C HIS A 162 -6.65 -8.35 -5.88
N VAL A 163 -5.86 -7.98 -4.87
CA VAL A 163 -6.01 -6.71 -4.14
C VAL A 163 -5.09 -5.63 -4.69
N ALA A 164 -3.84 -5.99 -4.97
CA ALA A 164 -2.84 -5.05 -5.49
C ALA A 164 -1.75 -5.79 -6.27
N GLU A 165 -1.18 -5.12 -7.27
CA GLU A 165 0.05 -5.53 -7.95
C GLU A 165 1.10 -4.40 -7.90
N GLY A 166 2.36 -4.79 -7.68
CA GLY A 166 3.52 -3.91 -7.61
C GLY A 166 4.58 -4.24 -8.66
N TRP A 167 5.33 -3.23 -9.09
CA TRP A 167 6.45 -3.35 -10.03
C TRP A 167 7.43 -2.18 -9.85
N SER A 168 8.49 -2.12 -10.67
CA SER A 168 9.61 -1.17 -10.52
C SER A 168 9.21 0.31 -10.36
N ARG A 169 8.08 0.72 -10.96
CA ARG A 169 7.58 2.11 -10.97
C ARG A 169 6.33 2.32 -10.12
N ASN A 170 5.84 1.27 -9.46
CA ASN A 170 4.67 1.25 -8.59
C ASN A 170 4.94 0.26 -7.46
N ARG A 171 5.61 0.72 -6.40
CA ARG A 171 6.21 -0.17 -5.39
C ARG A 171 5.33 -0.21 -4.16
N PHE A 172 5.09 -1.39 -3.60
CA PHE A 172 4.31 -1.58 -2.38
C PHE A 172 5.16 -2.21 -1.27
N PHE A 173 4.90 -1.81 -0.03
CA PHE A 173 5.58 -2.31 1.17
C PHE A 173 4.60 -2.40 2.34
N LEU A 174 4.76 -3.41 3.20
CA LEU A 174 4.02 -3.51 4.45
C LEU A 174 4.74 -2.69 5.54
N LEU A 175 3.98 -1.93 6.33
CA LEU A 175 4.50 -1.18 7.48
C LEU A 175 4.21 -1.89 8.82
N ASP A 176 4.87 -1.41 9.87
CA ASP A 176 4.80 -1.94 11.23
C ASP A 176 3.46 -1.79 11.96
N ASP A 177 2.49 -1.08 11.38
CA ASP A 177 1.12 -0.93 11.85
C ASP A 177 0.08 -1.59 10.93
N ASN A 178 0.52 -2.50 10.06
CA ASN A 178 -0.26 -3.19 9.03
C ASN A 178 -0.82 -2.30 7.90
N THR A 179 -0.44 -1.02 7.85
CA THR A 179 -0.73 -0.23 6.66
C THR A 179 0.18 -0.61 5.49
N ILE A 180 -0.29 -0.36 4.28
CA ILE A 180 0.45 -0.63 3.05
C ILE A 180 0.91 0.71 2.46
N PHE A 181 2.22 0.85 2.31
CA PHE A 181 2.82 2.01 1.67
C PHE A 181 3.04 1.77 0.18
N ASN A 182 2.50 2.64 -0.67
CA ASN A 182 2.76 2.69 -2.09
C ASN A 182 3.67 3.87 -2.46
N SER A 183 4.65 3.63 -3.33
CA SER A 183 5.45 4.66 -3.97
C SER A 183 5.45 4.48 -5.49
N GLY A 184 4.70 5.32 -6.17
CA GLY A 184 4.54 5.32 -7.62
C GLY A 184 5.26 6.48 -8.32
N SER A 185 5.66 6.24 -9.57
CA SER A 185 6.25 7.27 -10.43
C SER A 185 5.74 7.14 -11.85
N SER A 186 5.17 8.21 -12.40
CA SER A 186 4.67 8.29 -13.78
C SER A 186 5.45 9.26 -14.67
N GLY A 187 6.49 9.90 -14.14
CA GLY A 187 7.38 10.77 -14.92
C GLY A 187 8.19 11.71 -14.03
N ALA A 188 8.97 12.59 -14.66
CA ALA A 188 9.87 13.51 -13.94
C ALA A 188 9.15 14.46 -12.96
N MET A 189 7.84 14.67 -13.14
CA MET A 189 7.01 15.57 -12.32
C MET A 189 5.84 14.88 -11.64
N TYR A 190 5.75 13.56 -11.76
CA TYR A 190 4.60 12.78 -11.31
C TYR A 190 5.10 11.63 -10.44
N THR A 191 4.96 11.83 -9.14
CA THR A 191 5.25 10.87 -8.09
C THR A 191 4.06 10.85 -7.16
N ASN A 192 3.70 9.67 -6.67
CA ASN A 192 2.72 9.48 -5.61
C ASN A 192 3.35 8.63 -4.51
N ASN A 193 3.06 8.99 -3.27
CA ASN A 193 3.38 8.27 -2.07
C ASN A 193 2.06 8.16 -1.31
N GLU A 194 1.51 6.97 -1.19
CA GLU A 194 0.16 6.74 -0.68
C GLU A 194 0.18 5.68 0.40
N LEU A 195 -0.64 5.90 1.42
CA LEU A 195 -0.82 4.94 2.50
C LEU A 195 -2.21 4.34 2.37
N PHE A 196 -2.30 3.03 2.57
CA PHE A 196 -3.53 2.27 2.45
C PHE A 196 -3.77 1.39 3.67
N GLU A 197 -5.04 1.14 3.95
CA GLU A 197 -5.51 0.04 4.78
C GLU A 197 -6.21 -0.99 3.88
N LEU A 198 -6.08 -2.28 4.20
CA LEU A 198 -6.93 -3.29 3.58
C LEU A 198 -8.34 -3.18 4.17
N SER A 199 -9.35 -3.12 3.30
CA SER A 199 -10.76 -3.07 3.72
C SER A 199 -11.14 -4.24 4.62
N ALA A 200 -12.15 -4.03 5.48
CA ALA A 200 -12.60 -5.03 6.45
C ALA A 200 -13.25 -6.27 5.82
N ASP A 201 -13.62 -6.23 4.53
CA ASP A 201 -14.06 -7.41 3.76
C ASP A 201 -12.96 -7.96 2.83
N ALA A 202 -11.74 -7.48 3.04
CA ALA A 202 -10.51 -7.79 2.33
C ALA A 202 -10.57 -7.58 0.80
N SER A 203 -11.54 -6.83 0.28
CA SER A 203 -11.77 -6.77 -1.17
C SER A 203 -10.95 -5.72 -1.92
N GLU A 204 -10.49 -4.68 -1.22
CA GLU A 204 -9.76 -3.55 -1.80
C GLU A 204 -8.85 -2.83 -0.79
N LEU A 205 -7.85 -2.12 -1.31
CA LEU A 205 -7.08 -1.13 -0.56
C LEU A 205 -7.83 0.20 -0.48
N VAL A 206 -8.00 0.71 0.73
CA VAL A 206 -8.64 1.99 1.03
C VAL A 206 -7.56 3.01 1.36
N SER A 207 -7.53 4.12 0.61
CA SER A 207 -6.55 5.18 0.85
C SER A 207 -6.81 5.87 2.19
N VAL A 208 -5.75 6.02 2.98
CA VAL A 208 -5.76 6.81 4.22
C VAL A 208 -4.98 8.12 4.08
N GLY A 209 -4.29 8.31 2.94
CA GLY A 209 -3.59 9.54 2.65
C GLY A 209 -2.69 9.44 1.43
N LEU A 210 -2.80 10.42 0.54
CA LEU A 210 -2.03 10.52 -0.69
C LEU A 210 -1.18 11.79 -0.68
N TYR A 211 0.12 11.61 -0.85
CA TYR A 211 1.11 12.65 -1.10
C TYR A 211 1.52 12.56 -2.55
N PHE A 212 1.38 13.63 -3.34
CA PHE A 212 1.71 13.58 -4.76
C PHE A 212 2.37 14.84 -5.28
N THR A 213 3.09 14.69 -6.39
CA THR A 213 3.64 15.80 -7.16
C THR A 213 2.84 16.04 -8.42
N TYR A 214 2.70 17.31 -8.79
CA TYR A 214 2.04 17.74 -10.01
C TYR A 214 2.69 19.05 -10.51
N PRO A 215 2.74 19.33 -11.83
CA PRO A 215 3.28 20.60 -12.34
C PRO A 215 2.56 21.83 -11.77
N LYS A 216 3.32 22.85 -11.31
CA LYS A 216 2.74 24.11 -10.85
C LYS A 216 2.12 24.95 -11.97
N ASP A 217 2.61 24.75 -13.19
CA ASP A 217 2.20 25.48 -14.37
C ASP A 217 2.30 24.62 -15.64
N GLU A 218 1.77 25.15 -16.74
CA GLU A 218 1.79 24.49 -18.05
C GLU A 218 3.20 24.34 -18.63
N GLU A 219 4.17 25.13 -18.14
CA GLU A 219 5.55 25.11 -18.61
C GLU A 219 6.34 23.92 -18.05
N MET A 220 5.82 23.28 -16.98
CA MET A 220 6.35 22.03 -16.42
C MET A 220 7.82 22.14 -15.97
N TYR A 221 8.23 23.32 -15.48
CA TYR A 221 9.58 23.53 -14.96
C TYR A 221 9.72 23.26 -13.46
N GLU A 222 8.62 23.35 -12.72
CA GLU A 222 8.60 23.18 -11.26
C GLU A 222 7.46 22.25 -10.84
N ALA A 223 7.80 21.26 -10.01
CA ALA A 223 6.80 20.42 -9.36
C ALA A 223 6.25 21.11 -8.12
N GLY A 224 4.93 21.09 -7.97
CA GLY A 224 4.23 21.31 -6.71
C GLY A 224 4.11 20.00 -5.95
N PHE A 225 3.92 20.11 -4.64
CA PHE A 225 3.74 18.98 -3.73
C PHE A 225 2.39 19.14 -3.04
N TYR A 226 1.63 18.06 -2.96
CA TYR A 226 0.25 18.11 -2.51
C TYR A 226 -0.05 16.93 -1.59
N TYR A 227 -0.95 17.16 -0.64
CA TYR A 227 -1.52 16.15 0.24
C TYR A 227 -3.04 16.11 0.09
N ASN A 228 -3.59 14.91 0.04
CA ASN A 228 -5.02 14.64 0.06
C ASN A 228 -5.31 13.51 1.06
N GLY A 229 -6.17 13.78 2.05
CA GLY A 229 -6.52 12.78 3.07
C GLY A 229 -7.49 11.70 2.60
N ASP A 230 -8.14 11.89 1.46
CA ASP A 230 -9.14 10.96 0.90
C ASP A 230 -8.59 10.17 -0.30
N GLY A 231 -7.29 10.24 -0.57
CA GLY A 231 -6.65 9.54 -1.70
C GLY A 231 -6.91 10.16 -3.08
N VAL A 232 -7.46 11.37 -3.15
CA VAL A 232 -7.83 11.97 -4.45
C VAL A 232 -6.63 12.64 -5.11
N TYR A 233 -6.22 12.14 -6.27
CA TYR A 233 -5.21 12.76 -7.13
C TYR A 233 -5.79 13.95 -7.91
N ASP A 234 -6.00 15.08 -7.23
CA ASP A 234 -6.46 16.33 -7.85
C ASP A 234 -5.99 17.54 -7.03
N VAL A 235 -5.20 18.41 -7.66
CA VAL A 235 -4.66 19.64 -7.06
C VAL A 235 -5.77 20.57 -6.55
N ALA A 236 -6.93 20.62 -7.21
CA ALA A 236 -8.00 21.56 -6.87
C ALA A 236 -8.68 21.27 -5.52
N VAL A 237 -8.57 20.03 -5.03
CA VAL A 237 -9.16 19.56 -3.76
C VAL A 237 -8.10 19.15 -2.75
N SER A 238 -6.83 19.43 -3.04
CA SER A 238 -5.70 19.01 -2.21
C SER A 238 -5.03 20.20 -1.54
N THR A 239 -4.30 19.92 -0.46
CA THR A 239 -3.51 20.92 0.25
C THR A 239 -2.12 20.96 -0.35
N GLU A 240 -1.65 22.14 -0.78
CA GLU A 240 -0.24 22.31 -1.16
C GLU A 240 0.64 22.21 0.09
N ILE A 241 1.68 21.40 0.00
CA ILE A 241 2.68 21.17 1.05
C ILE A 241 4.07 21.53 0.53
N THR A 242 5.06 21.53 1.41
CA THR A 242 6.45 21.74 1.05
C THR A 242 7.10 20.44 0.57
N GLU A 243 8.17 20.56 -0.23
CA GLU A 243 9.04 19.43 -0.60
C GLU A 243 9.59 18.70 0.63
N ALA A 244 9.87 19.45 1.71
CA ALA A 244 10.37 18.91 2.96
C ALA A 244 9.32 18.01 3.66
N GLU A 245 8.05 18.41 3.68
CA GLU A 245 6.96 17.59 4.22
C GLU A 245 6.73 16.34 3.35
N PHE A 246 6.76 16.49 2.02
CA PHE A 246 6.63 15.36 1.10
C PHE A 246 7.76 14.33 1.28
N SER A 247 9.00 14.80 1.43
CA SER A 247 10.17 13.95 1.65
C SER A 247 10.14 13.30 3.04
N ALA A 248 9.74 14.05 4.07
CA ALA A 248 9.62 13.54 5.43
C ALA A 248 8.61 12.39 5.52
N PHE A 249 7.47 12.48 4.82
CA PHE A 249 6.50 11.39 4.75
C PHE A 249 7.09 10.13 4.12
N TYR A 250 7.82 10.26 3.00
CA TYR A 250 8.51 9.13 2.37
C TYR A 250 9.53 8.49 3.32
N ASP A 251 10.36 9.31 3.97
CA ASP A 251 11.38 8.83 4.92
C ASP A 251 10.74 8.14 6.14
N GLU A 252 9.60 8.65 6.62
CA GLU A 252 8.82 8.05 7.71
C GLU A 252 8.31 6.66 7.30
N CYS A 253 7.59 6.56 6.19
CA CYS A 253 7.06 5.28 5.71
C CYS A 253 8.17 4.26 5.46
N THR A 254 9.25 4.66 4.76
CA THR A 254 10.37 3.74 4.48
C THR A 254 11.13 3.30 5.73
N SER A 255 11.12 4.09 6.82
CA SER A 255 11.72 3.69 8.09
C SER A 255 10.90 2.66 8.87
N ARG A 256 9.63 2.47 8.49
CA ARG A 256 8.67 1.58 9.13
C ARG A 256 8.40 0.30 8.35
N VAL A 257 9.01 0.14 7.18
CA VAL A 257 8.86 -1.07 6.35
C VAL A 257 9.32 -2.28 7.16
N VAL A 258 8.47 -3.30 7.21
CA VAL A 258 8.79 -4.56 7.89
C VAL A 258 9.41 -5.56 6.93
N THR A 259 10.35 -6.36 7.43
CA THR A 259 10.81 -7.57 6.75
C THR A 259 9.81 -8.68 7.04
N LEU A 260 9.27 -9.27 5.98
CA LEU A 260 8.33 -10.39 6.06
C LEU A 260 9.11 -11.70 6.25
N ASP A 261 8.62 -12.59 7.12
CA ASP A 261 9.11 -13.97 7.19
C ASP A 261 8.50 -14.74 6.02
N THR A 262 9.31 -15.07 5.02
CA THR A 262 8.84 -15.58 3.72
C THR A 262 9.36 -16.98 3.42
N GLU A 263 8.58 -17.73 2.66
CA GLU A 263 8.91 -19.03 2.12
C GLU A 263 9.32 -18.90 0.65
N THR A 264 10.37 -19.62 0.25
CA THR A 264 10.81 -19.60 -1.14
C THR A 264 9.81 -20.37 -2.01
N LEU A 265 9.46 -19.83 -3.18
CA LEU A 265 8.60 -20.52 -4.15
C LEU A 265 9.20 -21.84 -4.68
N ARG A 266 10.51 -22.05 -4.52
CA ARG A 266 11.20 -23.28 -4.95
C ARG A 266 10.62 -24.57 -4.34
N GLU A 267 9.99 -24.47 -3.17
CA GLU A 267 9.49 -25.63 -2.43
C GLU A 267 8.01 -25.94 -2.69
N TYR A 268 7.34 -25.13 -3.53
CA TYR A 268 5.95 -25.27 -3.93
C TYR A 268 5.82 -26.04 -5.25
#